data_AF-A0A3D4XH15-F1
#
_entry.id   AF-A0A3D4XH15-F1
#
_cell.length_a   1.000
_cell.length_b   1.000
_cell.length_c   1.000
_cell.angle_alpha   90.00
_cell.angle_beta   90.00
_cell.angle_gamma   90.00
#
_symmetry.space_group_name_H-M   'P 1'
#
loop_
_entity.id
_entity.type
_entity.pdbx_description
1 polymer ?
#
loop_
_entity_poly.entity_id
_entity_poly.type
_entity_poly.pdbx_seq_one_letter_code
_entity_poly.pdbx_strand_id
1 'polypeptide(L)'
;MKTKKEQREFVEMLYNKACEKLKILTMLPDVSFLPDRNQKAIIAFYKLSVIIQYVNEDWEPNWEDSSELKYYPWFDMRSAGLGCSATYSPASATNASIGSRLCYKRRDLAIEWGQKLMPLYEDMLLIN
;
A
#
# COMPACT_ATOMS: atom_id res chain seq x y z
N MET A 1 -3.80 -8.95 21.22
CA MET A 1 -3.18 -8.80 19.89
C MET A 1 -3.84 -9.82 18.97
N LYS A 2 -4.30 -9.43 17.77
CA LYS A 2 -4.83 -10.41 16.80
C LYS A 2 -3.70 -11.33 16.33
N THR A 3 -4.01 -12.60 16.08
CA THR A 3 -3.05 -13.54 15.49
C THR A 3 -2.75 -13.17 14.04
N LYS A 4 -1.59 -13.58 13.49
CA LYS A 4 -1.30 -13.36 12.06
C LYS A 4 -2.38 -13.95 11.14
N LYS A 5 -2.98 -15.08 11.55
CA LYS A 5 -4.09 -15.71 10.83
C LYS A 5 -5.34 -14.81 10.78
N GLU A 6 -5.76 -14.28 11.93
CA GLU A 6 -6.91 -13.37 12.04
C GLU A 6 -6.72 -12.08 11.23
N GLN A 7 -5.49 -11.54 11.19
CA GLN A 7 -5.18 -10.37 10.37
C GLN A 7 -5.27 -10.67 8.87
N ARG A 8 -4.83 -11.86 8.42
CA ARG A 8 -4.95 -12.30 7.04
C ARG A 8 -6.41 -12.49 6.64
N GLU A 9 -7.20 -13.16 7.47
CA GLU A 9 -8.65 -13.33 7.24
C GLU A 9 -9.37 -11.97 7.17
N PHE A 10 -9.00 -11.02 8.04
CA PHE A 10 -9.52 -9.66 7.99
C PHE A 10 -9.19 -8.96 6.67
N VAL A 11 -7.96 -9.09 6.19
CA VAL A 11 -7.52 -8.51 4.91
C VAL A 11 -8.29 -9.11 3.73
N GLU A 12 -8.48 -10.43 3.69
CA GLU A 12 -9.27 -11.07 2.62
C GLU A 12 -10.73 -10.59 2.62
N MET A 13 -11.36 -10.55 3.80
CA MET A 13 -12.71 -10.01 3.96
C MET A 13 -12.79 -8.57 3.45
N LEU A 14 -11.81 -7.74 3.79
CA LEU A 14 -11.78 -6.34 3.40
C LEU A 14 -11.55 -6.15 1.90
N TYR A 15 -10.65 -6.93 1.29
CA TYR A 15 -10.43 -6.93 -0.15
C TYR A 15 -11.71 -7.25 -0.92
N ASN A 16 -12.46 -8.26 -0.48
CA ASN A 16 -13.74 -8.62 -1.11
C ASN A 16 -14.77 -7.50 -1.00
N LYS A 17 -14.87 -6.86 0.19
CA LYS A 17 -15.75 -5.69 0.38
C LYS A 17 -15.34 -4.50 -0.51
N ALA A 18 -14.04 -4.26 -0.65
CA ALA A 18 -13.53 -3.23 -1.54
C ALA A 18 -13.90 -3.52 -3.00
N CYS A 19 -13.73 -4.77 -3.45
CA CYS A 19 -14.13 -5.19 -4.80
C CYS A 19 -15.63 -4.98 -5.05
N GLU A 20 -16.48 -5.38 -4.10
CA GLU A 20 -17.93 -5.18 -4.18
C GLU A 20 -18.30 -3.69 -4.29
N LYS A 21 -17.75 -2.85 -3.41
CA LYS A 21 -18.01 -1.41 -3.40
C LYS A 21 -17.56 -0.74 -4.70
N LEU A 22 -16.40 -1.13 -5.22
CA LEU A 22 -15.81 -0.61 -6.45
C LEU A 22 -16.39 -1.26 -7.72
N LYS A 23 -17.27 -2.25 -7.57
CA LYS A 23 -17.89 -3.01 -8.68
C LYS A 23 -16.86 -3.67 -9.60
N ILE A 24 -15.78 -4.21 -9.03
CA ILE A 24 -14.76 -4.99 -9.74
C ILE A 24 -14.82 -6.45 -9.31
N LEU A 25 -14.25 -7.33 -10.15
CA LEU A 25 -14.14 -8.75 -9.83
C LEU A 25 -13.11 -8.97 -8.71
N THR A 26 -13.37 -9.94 -7.84
CA THR A 26 -12.43 -10.36 -6.78
C THR A 26 -11.23 -11.14 -7.32
N MET A 27 -11.15 -11.38 -8.63
CA MET A 27 -10.05 -12.11 -9.26
C MET A 27 -8.70 -11.40 -9.01
N LEU A 28 -7.68 -12.21 -8.75
CA LEU A 28 -6.30 -11.74 -8.61
C LEU A 28 -5.59 -11.76 -9.97
N PRO A 29 -4.55 -10.93 -10.16
CA PRO A 29 -3.71 -11.01 -11.35
C PRO A 29 -3.09 -12.41 -11.47
N ASP A 30 -3.01 -12.92 -12.69
CA ASP A 30 -2.25 -14.14 -12.98
C ASP A 30 -0.76 -13.83 -12.84
N VAL A 31 -0.13 -14.47 -11.86
CA VAL A 31 1.30 -14.33 -11.54
C VAL A 31 2.06 -15.63 -11.75
N SER A 32 1.43 -16.64 -12.35
CA SER A 32 2.00 -18.00 -12.49
C SER A 32 3.33 -18.06 -13.24
N PHE A 33 3.58 -17.08 -14.12
CA PHE A 33 4.82 -16.97 -14.90
C PHE A 33 5.98 -16.31 -14.13
N LEU A 34 5.76 -15.83 -12.91
CA LEU A 34 6.75 -15.10 -12.13
C LEU A 34 7.41 -16.02 -11.08
N PRO A 35 8.64 -15.71 -10.62
CA PRO A 35 9.23 -16.40 -9.49
C PRO A 35 8.36 -16.27 -8.24
N ASP A 36 8.21 -17.34 -7.45
CA ASP A 36 7.34 -17.40 -6.26
C ASP A 36 7.51 -16.21 -5.31
N ARG A 37 8.75 -15.76 -5.10
CA ARG A 37 9.07 -14.59 -4.27
C ARG A 37 8.40 -13.30 -4.77
N ASN A 38 8.27 -13.13 -6.08
CA ASN A 38 7.68 -11.94 -6.69
C ASN A 38 6.16 -12.06 -6.81
N GLN A 39 5.62 -13.27 -6.95
CA GLN A 39 4.18 -13.52 -7.02
C GLN A 39 3.45 -12.93 -5.81
N LYS A 40 3.98 -13.22 -4.61
CA LYS A 40 3.40 -12.77 -3.35
C LYS A 40 3.34 -11.26 -3.23
N ALA A 41 4.43 -10.57 -3.59
CA ALA A 41 4.53 -9.12 -3.56
C ALA A 41 3.54 -8.45 -4.52
N ILE A 42 3.36 -9.01 -5.72
CA ILE A 42 2.44 -8.46 -6.73
C ILE A 42 0.98 -8.63 -6.31
N ILE A 43 0.62 -9.80 -5.78
CA ILE A 43 -0.72 -10.03 -5.23
C ILE A 43 -0.99 -9.08 -4.07
N ALA A 44 -0.01 -8.89 -3.17
CA ALA A 44 -0.14 -7.99 -2.04
C ALA A 44 -0.31 -6.52 -2.48
N PHE A 45 0.49 -6.06 -3.44
CA PHE A 45 0.38 -4.73 -4.01
C PHE A 45 -0.97 -4.47 -4.68
N TYR A 46 -1.49 -5.45 -5.43
CA TYR A 46 -2.81 -5.35 -6.05
C TYR A 46 -3.91 -5.21 -5.01
N LYS A 47 -3.92 -6.08 -3.99
CA LYS A 47 -4.87 -6.01 -2.87
C LYS A 47 -4.79 -4.67 -2.12
N LEU A 48 -3.58 -4.21 -1.80
CA LEU A 48 -3.37 -2.89 -1.19
C LEU A 48 -3.96 -1.77 -2.04
N SER A 49 -3.68 -1.77 -3.35
CA SER A 49 -4.17 -0.74 -4.27
C SER A 49 -5.70 -0.70 -4.32
N VAL A 50 -6.37 -1.85 -4.33
CA VAL A 50 -7.84 -1.95 -4.33
C VAL A 50 -8.42 -1.49 -2.99
N ILE A 51 -7.85 -1.94 -1.88
CA ILE A 51 -8.32 -1.55 -0.54
C ILE A 51 -8.13 -0.05 -0.31
N ILE A 52 -7.01 0.52 -0.75
CA ILE A 52 -6.73 1.96 -0.57
C ILE A 52 -7.67 2.82 -1.40
N GLN A 53 -8.00 2.42 -2.63
CA GLN A 53 -9.05 3.08 -3.41
C GLN A 53 -10.39 3.06 -2.65
N TYR A 54 -10.75 1.91 -2.09
CA TYR A 54 -11.96 1.81 -1.25
C TYR A 54 -11.92 2.73 -0.02
N VAL A 55 -10.78 2.83 0.65
CA VAL A 55 -10.59 3.66 1.86
C VAL A 55 -10.56 5.16 1.53
N ASN A 56 -10.02 5.54 0.39
CA ASN A 56 -9.92 6.94 -0.03
C ASN A 56 -11.23 7.47 -0.61
N GLU A 57 -12.21 6.60 -0.89
CA GLU A 57 -13.50 6.98 -1.46
C GLU A 57 -13.31 7.77 -2.77
N ASP A 58 -13.80 9.00 -2.84
CA ASP A 58 -13.70 9.86 -4.02
C ASP A 58 -12.41 10.70 -4.05
N TRP A 59 -11.47 10.48 -3.12
CA TRP A 59 -10.20 11.20 -3.11
C TRP A 59 -9.15 10.52 -3.99
N GLU A 60 -8.62 11.29 -4.94
CA GLU A 60 -7.42 10.98 -5.69
C GLU A 60 -6.37 12.07 -5.45
N PRO A 61 -5.08 11.72 -5.27
CA PRO A 61 -4.03 12.71 -5.07
C PRO A 61 -3.88 13.61 -6.29
N ASN A 62 -3.96 14.93 -6.07
CA ASN A 62 -3.65 15.93 -7.08
C ASN A 62 -2.14 16.18 -7.13
N TRP A 63 -1.49 15.67 -8.18
CA TRP A 63 -0.04 15.80 -8.34
C TRP A 63 0.41 17.17 -8.82
N GLU A 64 -0.51 18.02 -9.28
CA GLU A 64 -0.23 19.41 -9.65
C GLU A 64 -0.29 20.36 -8.44
N ASP A 65 -0.88 19.92 -7.31
CA ASP A 65 -0.95 20.69 -6.07
C ASP A 65 0.15 20.24 -5.09
N SER A 66 1.20 21.06 -4.99
CA SER A 66 2.32 20.85 -4.07
C SER A 66 1.97 21.11 -2.60
N SER A 67 0.83 21.78 -2.33
CA SER A 67 0.35 22.05 -0.97
C SER A 67 -0.54 20.92 -0.42
N GLU A 68 -1.10 20.08 -1.30
CA GLU A 68 -1.89 18.94 -0.89
C GLU A 68 -1.02 17.83 -0.31
N LEU A 69 -1.15 17.62 1.00
CA LEU A 69 -0.44 16.56 1.72
C LEU A 69 -0.98 15.18 1.35
N LYS A 70 -0.05 14.26 1.11
CA LYS A 70 -0.30 12.86 0.72
C LYS A 70 0.45 11.97 1.72
N TYR A 71 -0.28 11.10 2.42
CA TYR A 71 0.28 10.34 3.53
C TYR A 71 0.52 8.88 3.14
N TYR A 72 1.68 8.33 3.50
CA TYR A 72 1.99 6.91 3.33
C TYR A 72 2.36 6.31 4.69
N PRO A 73 1.99 5.04 4.96
CA PRO A 73 2.36 4.40 6.22
C PRO A 73 3.88 4.23 6.37
N TRP A 74 4.42 4.71 7.49
CA TRP A 74 5.82 4.47 7.87
C TRP A 74 5.90 3.32 8.86
N PHE A 75 6.84 2.39 8.66
CA PHE A 75 7.01 1.20 9.49
C PHE A 75 8.39 1.18 10.15
N ASP A 76 8.41 1.04 11.47
CA ASP A 76 9.66 0.82 12.20
C ASP A 76 10.04 -0.66 12.16
N MET A 77 11.13 -0.94 11.47
CA MET A 77 11.72 -2.27 11.42
C MET A 77 13.07 -2.27 12.13
N ARG A 78 13.29 -3.24 13.03
CA ARG A 78 14.55 -3.39 13.78
C ARG A 78 15.79 -3.58 12.88
N SER A 79 15.59 -4.01 11.64
CA SER A 79 16.63 -4.11 10.61
C SER A 79 16.00 -3.95 9.22
N ALA A 80 15.73 -2.72 8.79
CA ALA A 80 15.12 -2.45 7.48
C ALA A 80 16.15 -1.98 6.45
N GLY A 81 16.25 -2.70 5.34
CA GLY A 81 16.78 -2.18 4.08
C GLY A 81 15.68 -1.42 3.32
N LEU A 82 15.15 -0.35 3.90
CA LEU A 82 14.22 0.53 3.19
C LEU A 82 15.00 1.42 2.22
N GLY A 83 14.61 1.40 0.94
CA GLY A 83 15.22 2.24 -0.08
C GLY A 83 14.88 3.71 0.15
N CYS A 84 15.90 4.53 0.43
CA CYS A 84 15.80 5.99 0.41
C CYS A 84 16.39 6.48 -0.91
N SER A 85 15.56 7.02 -1.80
CA SER A 85 16.02 7.71 -3.01
C SER A 85 16.09 9.21 -2.75
N ALA A 86 17.28 9.71 -2.45
CA ALA A 86 17.57 11.14 -2.37
C ALA A 86 18.18 11.62 -3.69
N THR A 87 17.65 12.70 -4.26
CA THR A 87 18.24 13.35 -5.44
C THR A 87 19.00 14.60 -5.00
N TYR A 88 20.29 14.69 -5.34
CA TYR A 88 21.11 15.88 -5.13
C TYR A 88 21.23 16.65 -6.46
N SER A 89 21.04 17.98 -6.43
CA SER A 89 21.12 18.90 -7.58
C SER A 89 20.04 18.80 -8.70
N PRO A 90 18.74 18.62 -8.39
CA PRO A 90 17.68 18.80 -9.39
C PRO A 90 17.39 20.30 -9.65
N ALA A 91 16.81 20.63 -10.81
CA ALA A 91 16.36 21.99 -11.15
C ALA A 91 15.33 22.58 -10.16
N SER A 92 14.68 21.71 -9.39
CA SER A 92 13.85 22.04 -8.22
C SER A 92 14.02 20.94 -7.18
N ALA A 93 14.21 21.28 -5.90
CA ALA A 93 14.23 20.31 -4.81
C ALA A 93 12.84 19.66 -4.67
N THR A 94 12.68 18.42 -5.11
CA THR A 94 11.49 17.61 -4.81
C THR A 94 11.92 16.38 -4.03
N ASN A 95 11.37 16.24 -2.82
CA ASN A 95 11.64 15.12 -1.94
C ASN A 95 10.45 14.17 -2.02
N ALA A 96 10.44 13.28 -3.01
CA ALA A 96 9.39 12.27 -3.16
C ALA A 96 9.81 11.02 -2.37
N SER A 97 9.48 10.98 -1.08
CA SER A 97 9.84 9.85 -0.21
C SER A 97 8.89 8.64 -0.33
N ILE A 98 7.83 8.72 -1.15
CA ILE A 98 6.72 7.75 -1.15
C ILE A 98 6.14 7.51 -2.55
N GLY A 99 5.62 6.30 -2.80
CA GLY A 99 4.96 5.93 -4.05
C GLY A 99 3.52 6.46 -4.15
N SER A 100 3.12 6.91 -5.34
CA SER A 100 1.84 7.59 -5.60
C SER A 100 0.59 6.75 -5.32
N ARG A 101 0.63 5.45 -5.61
CA ARG A 101 -0.56 4.59 -5.65
C ARG A 101 -1.13 4.20 -4.28
N LEU A 102 -0.31 4.25 -3.23
CA LEU A 102 -0.68 3.75 -1.89
C LEU A 102 -0.78 4.89 -0.86
N CYS A 103 -1.07 6.11 -1.33
CA CYS A 103 -1.24 7.29 -0.50
C CYS A 103 -2.66 7.36 0.09
N TYR A 104 -2.77 7.99 1.25
CA TYR A 104 -4.01 8.31 1.94
C TYR A 104 -4.19 9.83 2.04
N LYS A 105 -5.45 10.27 2.00
CA LYS A 105 -5.83 11.68 2.13
C LYS A 105 -5.41 12.32 3.46
N ARG A 106 -5.36 11.52 4.53
CA ARG A 106 -5.13 12.01 5.90
C ARG A 106 -4.14 11.13 6.66
N ARG A 107 -3.45 11.74 7.61
CA ARG A 107 -2.45 11.07 8.46
C ARG A 107 -3.06 9.97 9.35
N ASP A 108 -4.24 10.20 9.91
CA ASP A 108 -4.96 9.24 10.74
C ASP A 108 -5.28 7.96 9.95
N LEU A 109 -5.74 8.10 8.70
CA LEU A 109 -5.99 6.97 7.80
C LEU A 109 -4.70 6.19 7.52
N ALA A 110 -3.59 6.87 7.23
CA ALA A 110 -2.32 6.20 6.97
C ALA A 110 -1.82 5.40 8.19
N ILE A 111 -1.98 5.92 9.41
CA ILE A 111 -1.60 5.21 10.64
C ILE A 111 -2.51 3.99 10.86
N GLU A 112 -3.83 4.19 10.78
CA GLU A 112 -4.82 3.16 11.04
C GLU A 112 -4.73 2.01 10.02
N TRP A 113 -4.74 2.35 8.73
CA TRP A 113 -4.73 1.37 7.65
C TRP A 113 -3.35 0.75 7.44
N GLY A 114 -2.27 1.49 7.72
CA GLY A 114 -0.92 0.90 7.80
C GLY A 114 -0.85 -0.24 8.80
N GLN A 115 -1.45 -0.09 9.98
CA GLN A 115 -1.50 -1.15 11.00
C GLN A 115 -2.45 -2.29 10.61
N LYS A 116 -3.64 -1.98 10.10
CA LYS A 116 -4.65 -2.98 9.71
C LYS A 116 -4.21 -3.85 8.54
N LEU A 117 -3.41 -3.30 7.61
CA LEU A 117 -2.96 -3.97 6.38
C LEU A 117 -1.51 -4.47 6.48
N MET A 118 -0.92 -4.47 7.67
CA MET A 118 0.46 -4.88 7.92
C MET A 118 0.86 -6.20 7.23
N PRO A 119 0.03 -7.26 7.19
CA PRO A 119 0.44 -8.49 6.50
C PRO A 119 0.64 -8.32 4.99
N LEU A 120 -0.10 -7.42 4.33
CA LEU A 120 0.14 -7.11 2.91
C LEU A 120 1.40 -6.28 2.72
N TYR A 121 1.64 -5.31 3.60
CA TYR A 121 2.89 -4.54 3.55
C TYR A 121 4.12 -5.42 3.82
N GLU A 122 4.04 -6.39 4.74
CA GLU A 122 5.10 -7.39 4.95
C GLU A 122 5.38 -8.18 3.66
N ASP A 123 4.35 -8.64 2.95
CA ASP A 123 4.51 -9.41 1.72
C ASP A 123 5.04 -8.59 0.54
N MET A 124 4.74 -7.30 0.51
CA MET A 124 5.16 -6.40 -0.56
C MET A 124 6.57 -5.86 -0.34
N LEU A 125 6.93 -5.53 0.91
CA LEU A 125 8.16 -4.81 1.23
C LEU A 125 9.32 -5.74 1.61
N LEU A 126 9.05 -6.95 2.07
CA LEU A 126 10.07 -7.86 2.59
C LEU A 126 10.36 -9.02 1.65
N ILE A 127 11.64 -9.36 1.53
CA ILE A 127 12.11 -10.57 0.84
C ILE A 127 12.17 -11.69 1.88
N ASN A 128 11.13 -12.52 1.92
CA ASN A 128 10.96 -13.61 2.90
C ASN A 128 10.90 -14.97 2.22
#